data_AF-A0A401QHV9-F1
#
_entry.id   AF-A0A401QHV9-F1
#
_cell.length_a   1.000
_cell.length_b   1.000
_cell.length_c   1.000
_cell.angle_alpha   90.00
_cell.angle_beta   90.00
_cell.angle_gamma   90.00
#
_symmetry.space_group_name_H-M   'P 1'
#
loop_
_entity.id
_entity.type
_entity.pdbx_description
1 polymer ?
#
loop_
_entity_poly.entity_id
_entity_poly.type
_entity_poly.pdbx_seq_one_letter_code
_entity_poly.pdbx_strand_id
1 'polypeptide(L)'
;MDAGLKPEKLNLEARTPEAKEIFKYWLRCFEAYLDSSEIPILGPRKQRLLHAQVSHRISTTLEKAATYEEAVELLRKRFVKPINEVHARYLLSTCRQRSGESLDEFVEKLTTLARDCDHQDVTG
;
A
#
# COMPACT_ATOMS: atom_id res chain seq x y z
N MET A 1 12.92 3.07 -28.02
CA MET A 1 12.99 1.83 -27.21
C MET A 1 12.38 2.20 -25.87
N ASP A 2 11.14 1.78 -25.55
CA ASP A 2 10.51 2.12 -24.24
C ASP A 2 9.38 1.14 -23.86
N ALA A 3 9.43 -0.08 -24.40
CA ALA A 3 8.44 -1.11 -24.05
C ALA A 3 8.64 -1.70 -22.64
N GLY A 4 9.78 -1.42 -22.00
CA GLY A 4 10.18 -2.03 -20.72
C GLY A 4 9.64 -1.35 -19.46
N LEU A 5 9.02 -0.18 -19.56
CA LEU A 5 8.53 0.57 -18.39
C LEU A 5 7.03 0.49 -18.20
N LYS A 6 6.28 -0.15 -19.11
CA LYS A 6 4.84 -0.28 -18.95
C LYS A 6 4.55 -1.20 -17.75
N PRO A 7 3.88 -0.71 -16.70
CA PRO A 7 3.55 -1.55 -15.56
C PRO A 7 2.59 -2.66 -15.99
N GLU A 8 2.75 -3.85 -15.44
CA GLU A 8 1.78 -4.92 -15.64
C GLU A 8 0.40 -4.52 -15.12
N LYS A 9 -0.65 -5.12 -15.66
CA LYS A 9 -2.01 -4.81 -15.24
C LYS A 9 -2.22 -5.22 -13.78
N LEU A 10 -2.57 -4.27 -12.91
CA LEU A 10 -2.85 -4.53 -11.51
C LEU A 10 -4.07 -5.45 -11.41
N ASN A 11 -3.82 -6.72 -11.10
CA ASN A 11 -4.85 -7.72 -10.86
C ASN A 11 -4.62 -8.38 -9.50
N LEU A 12 -4.92 -7.64 -8.43
CA LEU A 12 -4.74 -8.10 -7.06
C LEU A 12 -6.07 -8.35 -6.36
N GLU A 13 -6.11 -9.43 -5.59
CA GLU A 13 -7.16 -9.65 -4.60
C GLU A 13 -6.72 -9.05 -3.26
N ALA A 14 -7.59 -8.26 -2.63
CA ALA A 14 -7.27 -7.59 -1.35
C ALA A 14 -7.05 -8.56 -0.16
N ARG A 15 -7.26 -9.87 -0.37
CA ARG A 15 -7.07 -10.93 0.63
C ARG A 15 -5.69 -11.56 0.57
N THR A 16 -4.90 -11.28 -0.47
CA THR A 16 -3.54 -11.82 -0.62
C THR A 16 -2.62 -11.21 0.45
N PRO A 17 -1.83 -12.01 1.19
CA PRO A 17 -0.96 -11.50 2.26
C PRO A 17 0.07 -10.49 1.74
N GLU A 18 0.55 -10.66 0.51
CA GLU A 18 1.50 -9.77 -0.15
C GLU A 18 0.82 -8.58 -0.86
N ALA A 19 -0.50 -8.45 -0.82
CA ALA A 19 -1.25 -7.43 -1.57
C ALA A 19 -0.74 -6.01 -1.31
N LYS A 20 -0.36 -5.71 -0.05
CA LYS A 20 0.22 -4.42 0.36
C LYS A 20 1.53 -4.14 -0.36
N GLU A 21 2.45 -5.10 -0.36
CA GLU A 21 3.79 -4.93 -0.93
C GLU A 21 3.76 -4.96 -2.46
N ILE A 22 2.92 -5.82 -3.05
CA ILE A 22 2.72 -5.83 -4.51
C ILE A 22 2.08 -4.53 -4.98
N PHE A 23 1.09 -3.99 -4.26
CA PHE A 23 0.49 -2.71 -4.59
C PHE A 23 1.51 -1.56 -4.50
N LYS A 24 2.32 -1.51 -3.44
CA LYS A 24 3.38 -0.49 -3.30
C LYS A 24 4.40 -0.56 -4.43
N TYR A 25 4.86 -1.77 -4.77
CA TYR A 25 5.80 -1.98 -5.87
C TYR A 25 5.19 -1.53 -7.19
N TRP A 26 3.97 -1.96 -7.48
CA TRP A 26 3.25 -1.59 -8.70
C TRP A 26 3.05 -0.07 -8.82
N LEU A 27 2.67 0.60 -7.73
CA LEU A 27 2.48 2.05 -7.74
C LEU A 27 3.78 2.78 -8.06
N ARG A 28 4.92 2.34 -7.51
CA ARG A 28 6.24 2.88 -7.85
C ARG A 28 6.58 2.69 -9.33
N CYS A 29 6.32 1.51 -9.90
CA CYS A 29 6.51 1.27 -11.33
C CYS A 29 5.60 2.16 -12.19
N PHE A 30 4.35 2.35 -11.77
CA PHE A 30 3.40 3.20 -12.47
C PHE A 30 3.81 4.68 -12.43
N GLU A 31 4.28 5.18 -11.28
CA GLU A 31 4.81 6.54 -11.17
C GLU A 31 6.08 6.74 -12.01
N ALA A 32 7.03 5.80 -11.96
CA ALA A 32 8.22 5.84 -12.80
C ALA A 32 7.89 5.83 -14.31
N TYR A 33 6.85 5.09 -14.72
CA TYR A 33 6.35 5.10 -16.09
C TYR A 33 5.74 6.45 -16.50
N LEU A 34 5.10 7.15 -15.57
CA LEU A 34 4.57 8.48 -15.84
C LEU A 34 5.71 9.50 -15.98
N ASP A 35 6.71 9.38 -15.12
CA ASP A 35 7.88 10.26 -15.08
C ASP A 35 8.85 10.03 -16.24
N SER A 36 8.84 8.83 -16.85
CA SER A 36 9.65 8.53 -18.03
C SER A 36 9.13 9.18 -19.31
N SER A 37 7.96 9.84 -19.27
CA SER A 37 7.42 10.52 -20.44
C SER A 37 8.08 11.88 -20.64
N GLU A 38 8.59 12.14 -21.85
CA GLU A 38 9.14 13.45 -22.24
C GLU A 38 8.12 14.59 -22.11
N ILE A 39 6.82 14.27 -22.14
CA ILE A 39 5.72 15.23 -22.01
C ILE A 39 5.01 14.99 -20.67
N PRO A 40 4.85 16.03 -19.83
CA PRO A 40 4.12 15.91 -18.56
C PRO A 40 2.72 15.32 -18.76
N ILE A 41 2.47 14.17 -18.14
CA ILE A 41 1.16 13.53 -18.16
C ILE A 41 0.26 14.21 -17.14
N LEU A 42 -0.59 15.11 -17.63
CA LEU A 42 -1.53 15.88 -16.81
C LEU A 42 -2.68 15.02 -16.24
N GLY A 43 -3.29 15.51 -15.15
CA GLY A 43 -4.30 14.80 -14.33
C GLY A 43 -5.32 13.94 -15.10
N PRO A 44 -6.06 14.48 -16.09
CA PRO A 44 -7.05 13.68 -16.82
C PRO A 44 -6.45 12.53 -17.64
N ARG A 45 -5.24 12.71 -18.18
CA ARG A 45 -4.52 11.67 -18.91
C ARG A 45 -3.95 10.63 -17.95
N LYS A 46 -3.44 11.08 -16.80
CA LYS A 46 -2.92 10.25 -15.71
C LYS A 46 -4.00 9.30 -15.17
N GLN A 47 -5.20 9.82 -14.93
CA GLN A 47 -6.35 9.03 -14.50
C GLN A 47 -6.78 7.99 -15.53
N ARG A 48 -6.87 8.36 -16.82
CA ARG A 48 -7.18 7.38 -17.88
C ARG A 48 -6.16 6.25 -17.97
N LEU A 49 -4.87 6.57 -17.83
CA LEU A 49 -3.80 5.58 -17.80
C LEU A 49 -3.94 4.66 -16.57
N LEU A 50 -4.28 5.21 -15.41
CA LEU A 50 -4.55 4.43 -14.20
C LEU A 50 -5.69 3.44 -14.44
N HIS A 51 -6.83 3.88 -14.98
CA HIS A 51 -7.96 2.99 -15.31
C HIS A 51 -7.58 1.89 -16.31
N ALA A 52 -6.72 2.21 -17.29
CA ALA A 52 -6.26 1.23 -18.28
C ALA A 52 -5.31 0.17 -17.69
N GLN A 53 -4.54 0.53 -16.65
CA GLN A 53 -3.56 -0.36 -16.01
C GLN A 53 -4.14 -1.15 -14.83
N VAL A 54 -5.42 -1.02 -14.50
CA VAL A 54 -6.06 -1.80 -13.43
C VAL A 54 -7.09 -2.80 -13.96
N SER A 55 -7.37 -3.86 -13.20
CA SER A 55 -8.43 -4.82 -13.53
C SER A 55 -9.83 -4.20 -13.42
N HIS A 56 -10.81 -4.79 -14.12
CA HIS A 56 -12.20 -4.32 -14.10
C HIS A 56 -12.74 -4.17 -12.66
N ARG A 57 -12.41 -5.12 -11.77
CA ARG A 57 -12.84 -5.10 -10.36
C ARG A 57 -12.26 -3.95 -9.55
N ILE A 58 -11.12 -3.42 -9.98
CA ILE A 58 -10.46 -2.28 -9.36
C ILE A 58 -10.99 -0.99 -9.98
N SER A 59 -11.18 -0.95 -11.30
CA SER A 59 -11.75 0.19 -12.02
C SER A 59 -13.12 0.59 -11.49
N THR A 60 -14.02 -0.36 -11.17
CA THR A 60 -15.34 -0.06 -10.60
C THR A 60 -15.28 0.62 -9.22
N THR A 61 -14.18 0.40 -8.49
CA THR A 61 -13.95 1.10 -7.21
C THR A 61 -13.43 2.51 -7.44
N LEU A 62 -12.68 2.72 -8.52
CA LEU A 62 -12.12 4.00 -8.91
C LEU A 62 -13.12 4.93 -9.59
N GLU A 63 -14.25 4.43 -10.09
CA GLU A 63 -15.33 5.27 -10.66
C GLU A 63 -15.82 6.36 -9.70
N LYS A 64 -15.63 6.18 -8.39
CA LYS A 64 -15.99 7.16 -7.37
C LYS A 64 -14.97 8.30 -7.21
N ALA A 65 -13.79 8.20 -7.80
CA ALA A 65 -12.73 9.20 -7.71
C ALA A 65 -12.81 10.19 -8.87
N ALA A 66 -12.81 11.49 -8.55
CA ALA A 66 -12.80 12.56 -9.54
C ALA A 66 -11.38 12.92 -10.00
N THR A 67 -10.36 12.58 -9.18
CA THR A 67 -8.96 12.90 -9.44
C THR A 67 -8.06 11.66 -9.36
N TYR A 68 -6.84 11.77 -9.91
CA TYR A 68 -5.84 10.72 -9.78
C TYR A 68 -5.46 10.48 -8.32
N GLU A 69 -5.31 11.57 -7.56
CA GLU A 69 -4.92 11.55 -6.16
C GLU A 69 -5.98 10.82 -5.31
N GLU A 70 -7.25 11.11 -5.52
CA GLU A 70 -8.36 10.38 -4.88
C GLU A 70 -8.38 8.90 -5.27
N ALA A 71 -8.11 8.59 -6.54
CA ALA A 71 -8.06 7.21 -7.02
C ALA A 71 -6.94 6.43 -6.32
N VAL A 72 -5.75 7.02 -6.20
CA VAL A 72 -4.61 6.41 -5.48
C VAL A 72 -4.95 6.23 -4.00
N GLU A 73 -5.60 7.19 -3.35
CA GLU A 73 -6.02 7.07 -1.95
C GLU A 73 -7.03 5.93 -1.74
N LEU A 74 -7.99 5.75 -2.65
CA LEU A 74 -8.91 4.61 -2.61
C LEU A 74 -8.18 3.28 -2.76
N LEU A 75 -7.17 3.20 -3.64
CA LEU A 75 -6.35 2.00 -3.79
C LEU A 75 -5.50 1.74 -2.55
N ARG A 76 -4.90 2.78 -1.97
CA ARG A 76 -4.18 2.69 -0.70
C ARG A 76 -5.09 2.15 0.39
N LYS A 77 -6.27 2.71 0.60
CA LYS A 77 -7.23 2.20 1.60
C LYS A 77 -7.67 0.75 1.35
N ARG A 78 -7.73 0.33 0.08
CA ARG A 78 -8.15 -1.03 -0.30
C ARG A 78 -7.06 -2.08 -0.08
N PHE A 79 -5.81 -1.78 -0.45
CA PHE A 79 -4.70 -2.75 -0.45
C PHE A 79 -3.73 -2.56 0.72
N VAL A 80 -3.56 -1.33 1.17
CA VAL A 80 -2.89 -1.00 2.43
C VAL A 80 -4.00 -0.93 3.48
N LYS A 81 -4.30 -2.06 4.11
CA LYS A 81 -5.18 -2.04 5.29
C LYS A 81 -4.60 -1.01 6.26
N PRO A 82 -5.37 0.01 6.69
CA PRO A 82 -4.93 0.86 7.78
C PRO A 82 -4.67 -0.06 8.95
N ILE A 83 -3.50 0.07 9.56
CA ILE A 83 -3.20 -0.71 10.75
C ILE A 83 -4.27 -0.33 11.75
N ASN A 84 -5.06 -1.29 12.22
CA ASN A 84 -6.03 -1.02 13.25
C ASN A 84 -5.22 -0.73 14.52
N GLU A 85 -4.96 0.54 14.78
CA GLU A 85 -4.10 0.98 15.89
C GLU A 85 -4.56 0.41 17.22
N VAL A 86 -5.87 0.29 17.44
CA VAL A 86 -6.44 -0.32 18.66
C VAL A 86 -6.02 -1.79 18.75
N HIS A 87 -6.07 -2.52 17.64
CA HIS A 87 -5.63 -3.92 17.59
C HIS A 87 -4.11 -4.05 17.73
N ALA A 88 -3.33 -3.19 17.08
CA ALA A 88 -1.87 -3.19 17.20
C ALA A 88 -1.41 -2.87 18.63
N ARG A 89 -2.00 -1.85 19.28
CA ARG A 89 -1.76 -1.52 20.69
C ARG A 89 -2.16 -2.67 21.60
N TYR A 90 -3.30 -3.32 21.33
CA TYR A 90 -3.72 -4.49 22.08
C TYR A 90 -2.71 -5.64 21.96
N LEU A 91 -2.24 -5.95 20.74
CA LEU A 91 -1.24 -7.00 20.52
C LEU A 91 0.08 -6.68 21.21
N LEU A 92 0.54 -5.43 21.15
CA LEU A 92 1.77 -5.00 21.83
C LEU A 92 1.63 -5.10 23.36
N SER A 93 0.52 -4.62 23.92
CA SER A 93 0.23 -4.63 25.37
C SER A 93 0.06 -6.05 25.93
N THR A 94 -0.49 -6.96 25.12
CA THR A 94 -0.72 -8.36 25.52
C THR A 94 0.43 -9.31 25.15
N CYS A 95 1.46 -8.81 24.45
CA CYS A 95 2.61 -9.63 24.06
C CYS A 95 3.44 -10.01 25.30
N ARG A 96 3.53 -11.31 25.56
CA ARG A 96 4.37 -11.88 26.63
C ARG A 96 5.34 -12.88 26.04
N GLN A 97 6.54 -12.94 26.60
CA GLN A 97 7.55 -13.94 26.24
C GLN A 97 6.99 -15.32 26.56
N ARG A 98 7.10 -16.25 25.60
CA ARG A 98 6.64 -17.64 25.78
C ARG A 98 7.70 -18.46 26.52
N SER A 99 7.25 -19.48 27.24
CA SER A 99 8.16 -20.45 27.86
C SER A 99 8.95 -21.18 26.77
N GLY A 100 10.27 -20.94 26.71
CA GLY A 100 11.17 -21.51 25.71
C GLY A 100 11.49 -20.59 24.52
N GLU A 101 10.90 -19.39 24.44
CA GLU A 101 11.29 -18.35 23.47
C GLU A 101 12.54 -17.63 23.98
N SER A 102 13.55 -17.49 23.12
CA SER A 102 14.76 -16.74 23.46
C SER A 102 14.46 -15.24 23.63
N LEU A 103 15.34 -14.53 24.35
CA LEU A 103 15.18 -13.08 24.52
C LEU A 103 15.24 -12.35 23.17
N ASP A 104 16.12 -12.77 22.28
CA ASP A 104 16.30 -12.15 20.96
C ASP A 104 15.04 -12.30 20.09
N GLU A 105 14.45 -13.50 20.04
CA GLU A 105 13.18 -13.74 19.32
C GLU A 105 12.03 -12.88 19.88
N PHE A 106 11.97 -12.74 21.21
CA PHE A 106 10.96 -11.91 21.85
C PHE A 106 11.15 -10.42 21.54
N VAL A 107 12.39 -9.93 21.53
CA VAL A 107 12.73 -8.54 21.19
C VAL A 107 12.44 -8.25 19.72
N GLU A 108 12.77 -9.16 18.80
CA GLU A 108 12.48 -9.00 17.37
C GLU A 108 10.97 -8.89 17.12
N LYS A 109 10.20 -9.75 17.78
CA LYS A 109 8.73 -9.74 17.72
C LYS A 109 8.14 -8.45 18.29
N LEU A 110 8.62 -7.99 19.45
CA LEU A 110 8.20 -6.71 20.03
C LEU A 110 8.54 -5.54 19.11
N THR A 111 9.73 -5.54 18.51
CA THR A 111 10.15 -4.49 17.56
C THR A 111 9.25 -4.45 16.34
N THR A 112 8.82 -5.60 15.85
CA THR A 112 7.86 -5.70 14.74
C THR A 112 6.49 -5.15 15.13
N LEU A 113 5.97 -5.54 16.30
CA LEU A 113 4.67 -5.04 16.80
C LEU A 113 4.71 -3.53 17.10
N ALA A 114 5.84 -3.02 17.59
CA ALA A 114 6.02 -1.60 17.85
C ALA A 114 6.02 -0.78 16.56
N ARG A 115 6.63 -1.29 15.47
CA ARG A 115 6.58 -0.64 14.14
C ARG A 115 5.18 -0.58 13.55
N ASP A 116 4.33 -1.56 13.87
CA ASP A 116 2.93 -1.57 13.41
C ASP A 116 2.05 -0.58 14.19
N CYS A 117 2.44 -0.17 15.39
CA CYS A 117 1.83 0.98 16.05
C CYS A 117 2.40 2.27 15.45
N ASP A 118 1.68 2.89 14.51
CA ASP A 118 2.01 4.22 13.97
C ASP A 118 2.06 5.25 15.12
N HIS A 119 3.22 5.40 15.76
CA HIS A 119 3.43 6.27 16.91
C HIS A 119 3.40 7.71 16.41
N GLN A 120 2.25 8.36 16.53
CA GLN A 120 2.20 9.81 16.48
C GLN A 120 2.75 10.34 17.81
N ASP A 121 3.87 11.06 17.74
CA ASP A 121 4.38 11.81 18.88
C ASP A 121 3.27 12.75 19.37
N VAL A 122 2.89 12.63 20.64
CA VAL A 122 2.00 13.57 21.27
C VAL A 122 2.81 14.83 21.54
N THR A 123 2.75 15.81 20.63
CA THR A 123 3.20 17.18 20.93
C THR A 123 2.35 17.69 22.09
N GLY A 124 2.96 17.69 23.28
CA GLY A 124 2.43 18.32 24.49
C GLY A 124 2.78 19.80 24.55
#